data_AF-A0A4U1J7M3-F1
#
_entry.id   AF-A0A4U1J7M3-F1
#
_cell.length_a   1.000
_cell.length_b   1.000
_cell.length_c   1.000
_cell.angle_alpha   90.00
_cell.angle_beta   90.00
_cell.angle_gamma   90.00
#
_symmetry.space_group_name_H-M   'P 1'
#
loop_
_entity.id
_entity.type
_entity.pdbx_description
1 polymer ?
#
loop_
_entity_poly.entity_id
_entity_poly.type
_entity_poly.pdbx_seq_one_letter_code
_entity_poly.pdbx_strand_id
1 'polypeptide(L)'
;MHCPECGTKRSPGAATCGACGFALATLEPAQKGAAVARTMMGVSLSDLAKGPNAAQEVDPDAPTRVMPGAKNPAKPVVPPPPENRTIVGMPALAPSTGAKPTPAQAPAQTLLGVAAPKAAAAGASPAVKAPPPAEGTLLGVARPGIAPLRATDPSAEPARAGRAREMPHELGATIVPEVMERLRGANHARPPARDRDRDKLARKRLVLPPVQPRGEIPRERVRKNRRRALPVILTAGLLVVFAGVFAVLYTSPPPLTARVQATPEGREAVEIECPSCPDGTKVQIHAASADVKKHVALVTLPAPLALGENRLKVSLDRPGSGRDESVGVTVHVSYRLRPDLTGLANEKPSVHVAVEAVGGTEITIDGKPAAVKDGPAVHVIDVASDCTGPADEPATLKRRVPYVVKTEGGAREEGAVDVAVGIVPLHIDAPGARVIVEGETFVLAGRTMKGAEVLAAGKPIQVSADGSFAQRMSVSSVGSTNIEVRAKAPGMAPRIVPIAVRRVEKLAAAAHEFMADKPLGYAAFAAAQASDVGKPAVVSGEIVDARTQNHQTIFLLDVPVKEGCPKGQSPCRVRLVHGFPNPAKAGEVITAYGQLGKPWSAPGSSVVPEIQVAFTMPGERR
;
A
#
# COMPACT_ATOMS: atom_id res chain seq x y z
N MET A 1 -34.91 -5.18 9.50
CA MET A 1 -33.72 -4.77 8.71
C MET A 1 -34.05 -4.89 7.23
N HIS A 2 -33.52 -4.02 6.38
CA HIS A 2 -33.68 -4.10 4.92
C HIS A 2 -32.45 -4.81 4.31
N CYS A 3 -32.64 -5.48 3.17
CA CYS A 3 -31.52 -6.06 2.41
C CYS A 3 -30.59 -4.91 1.96
N PRO A 4 -29.27 -4.99 2.19
CA PRO A 4 -28.36 -3.90 1.81
C PRO A 4 -28.25 -3.72 0.29
N GLU A 5 -28.55 -4.77 -0.49
CA GLU A 5 -28.36 -4.72 -1.94
C GLU A 5 -29.61 -4.22 -2.69
N CYS A 6 -30.82 -4.57 -2.22
CA CYS A 6 -32.06 -4.22 -2.93
C CYS A 6 -33.09 -3.45 -2.08
N GLY A 7 -32.79 -3.14 -0.82
CA GLY A 7 -33.66 -2.34 0.06
C GLY A 7 -34.94 -3.05 0.53
N THR A 8 -35.20 -4.30 0.14
CA THR A 8 -36.44 -5.01 0.51
C THR A 8 -36.42 -5.44 1.98
N LYS A 9 -37.57 -5.35 2.65
CA LYS A 9 -37.70 -5.66 4.09
C LYS A 9 -37.48 -7.16 4.34
N ARG A 10 -36.53 -7.50 5.24
CA ARG A 10 -36.16 -8.88 5.58
C ARG A 10 -37.25 -9.56 6.43
N SER A 11 -37.62 -10.79 6.07
CA SER A 11 -38.39 -11.69 6.94
C SER A 11 -37.50 -12.16 8.11
N PRO A 12 -37.97 -12.10 9.37
CA PRO A 12 -37.17 -12.51 10.53
C PRO A 12 -36.61 -13.94 10.36
N GLY A 13 -35.30 -14.11 10.53
CA GLY A 13 -34.63 -15.42 10.40
C GLY A 13 -34.23 -15.85 8.99
N ALA A 14 -34.56 -15.11 7.93
CA ALA A 14 -34.16 -15.48 6.56
C ALA A 14 -32.64 -15.33 6.35
N ALA A 15 -31.98 -16.40 5.91
CA ALA A 15 -30.54 -16.43 5.61
C ALA A 15 -30.19 -15.79 4.25
N THR A 16 -31.18 -15.62 3.36
CA THR A 16 -31.04 -14.95 2.06
C THR A 16 -32.21 -13.99 1.82
N CYS A 17 -32.01 -12.97 1.00
CA CYS A 17 -33.06 -12.06 0.60
C CYS A 17 -33.99 -12.74 -0.43
N GLY A 18 -35.28 -12.85 -0.12
CA GLY A 18 -36.26 -13.44 -1.04
C GLY A 18 -36.46 -12.68 -2.36
N ALA A 19 -36.00 -11.44 -2.47
CA ALA A 19 -36.14 -10.62 -3.69
C ALA A 19 -34.94 -10.71 -4.64
N CYS A 20 -33.71 -10.74 -4.11
CA CYS A 20 -32.48 -10.70 -4.93
C CYS A 20 -31.52 -11.88 -4.69
N GLY A 21 -31.79 -12.75 -3.72
CA GLY A 21 -30.92 -13.88 -3.39
C GLY A 21 -29.70 -13.56 -2.54
N PHE A 22 -29.44 -12.28 -2.21
CA PHE A 22 -28.28 -11.88 -1.40
C PHE A 22 -28.24 -12.57 -0.04
N ALA A 23 -27.07 -13.09 0.35
CA ALA A 23 -26.86 -13.75 1.63
C ALA A 23 -26.87 -12.73 2.78
N LEU A 24 -27.76 -12.92 3.74
CA LEU A 24 -27.95 -12.01 4.87
C LEU A 24 -27.29 -12.62 6.11
N ALA A 25 -26.33 -11.91 6.70
CA ALA A 25 -25.68 -12.33 7.94
C ALA A 25 -26.73 -12.70 9.01
N THR A 26 -26.67 -13.93 9.49
CA THR A 26 -27.44 -14.43 10.62
C THR A 26 -26.72 -14.00 11.88
N LEU A 27 -27.31 -13.06 12.63
CA LEU A 27 -26.86 -12.77 13.99
C LEU A 27 -27.23 -13.99 14.84
N GLU A 28 -26.24 -14.76 15.27
CA GLU A 28 -26.43 -15.78 16.30
C GLU A 28 -26.99 -15.11 17.57
N PRO A 29 -28.04 -15.67 18.20
CA PRO A 29 -28.54 -15.14 19.45
C PRO A 29 -27.49 -15.36 20.55
N ALA A 30 -27.11 -14.26 21.20
CA ALA A 30 -26.17 -14.22 22.31
C ALA A 30 -26.54 -15.24 23.41
N GLN A 31 -25.69 -16.25 23.61
CA GLN A 31 -25.77 -17.14 24.76
C GLN A 31 -25.49 -16.35 26.05
N LYS A 32 -26.47 -16.37 26.95
CA LYS A 32 -26.36 -15.85 28.32
C LYS A 32 -25.55 -16.83 29.19
N GLY A 33 -24.41 -16.34 29.70
CA GLY A 33 -23.95 -16.56 31.08
C GLY A 33 -23.03 -17.76 31.35
N ALA A 34 -21.79 -17.48 31.77
CA ALA A 34 -21.15 -18.11 32.94
C ALA A 34 -19.82 -17.42 33.34
N ALA A 35 -19.76 -17.09 34.63
CA ALA A 35 -18.65 -16.82 35.56
C ALA A 35 -17.18 -16.65 35.11
N VAL A 36 -16.61 -15.53 35.58
CA VAL A 36 -15.29 -15.27 36.18
C VAL A 36 -14.28 -16.43 36.26
N ALA A 37 -13.12 -16.26 35.61
CA ALA A 37 -11.79 -16.55 36.19
C ALA A 37 -10.69 -15.75 35.44
N ARG A 38 -9.85 -15.04 36.20
CA ARG A 38 -8.61 -14.40 35.74
C ARG A 38 -7.50 -15.44 35.66
N THR A 39 -6.79 -15.54 34.52
CA THR A 39 -5.36 -15.92 34.50
C THR A 39 -4.67 -15.36 33.26
N MET A 40 -3.49 -14.76 33.47
CA MET A 40 -2.51 -14.44 32.44
C MET A 40 -1.90 -15.70 31.84
N MET A 41 -1.60 -15.72 30.54
CA MET A 41 -0.30 -16.06 29.96
C MET A 41 -0.39 -16.02 28.42
N GLY A 42 0.60 -15.38 27.79
CA GLY A 42 0.77 -15.36 26.35
C GLY A 42 1.20 -16.74 25.84
N VAL A 43 0.66 -17.13 24.69
CA VAL A 43 1.06 -18.35 23.98
C VAL A 43 1.79 -17.93 22.72
N SER A 44 3.05 -18.33 22.62
CA SER A 44 3.91 -18.20 21.46
C SER A 44 3.47 -19.14 20.33
N LEU A 45 3.66 -18.70 19.09
CA LEU A 45 3.33 -19.36 17.82
C LEU A 45 4.16 -20.64 17.50
N SER A 46 4.70 -21.33 18.50
CA SER A 46 5.58 -22.48 18.31
C SER A 46 4.95 -23.85 18.62
N ASP A 47 3.70 -23.90 19.14
CA ASP A 47 3.07 -25.15 19.59
C ASP A 47 1.97 -25.72 18.65
N LEU A 48 1.86 -25.21 17.41
CA LEU A 48 0.89 -25.70 16.41
C LEU A 48 1.48 -26.70 15.40
N ALA A 49 2.62 -27.32 15.72
CA ALA A 49 3.25 -28.36 14.91
C ALA A 49 3.36 -29.68 15.71
N LYS A 50 2.23 -30.33 15.98
CA LYS A 50 2.14 -31.77 16.30
C LYS A 50 0.70 -32.23 16.08
N GLY A 51 0.44 -32.78 14.89
CA GLY A 51 -0.81 -33.49 14.61
C GLY A 51 -0.80 -34.88 15.28
N PRO A 52 -1.94 -35.41 15.74
CA PRO A 52 -2.02 -36.79 16.17
C PRO A 52 -2.16 -37.71 14.95
N ASN A 53 -1.15 -38.56 14.75
CA ASN A 53 -1.29 -39.79 13.98
C ASN A 53 -2.13 -40.78 14.80
N ALA A 54 -3.29 -41.18 14.29
CA ALA A 54 -3.95 -42.41 14.69
C ALA A 54 -4.24 -43.21 13.41
N ALA A 55 -3.56 -44.34 13.30
CA ALA A 55 -3.80 -45.35 12.28
C ALA A 55 -5.22 -45.90 12.44
N GLN A 56 -5.95 -45.99 11.34
CA GLN A 56 -7.19 -46.76 11.28
C GLN A 56 -7.03 -47.84 10.21
N GLU A 57 -6.97 -49.06 10.71
CA GLU A 57 -6.90 -50.34 10.00
C GLU A 57 -8.20 -50.54 9.22
N VAL A 58 -8.08 -50.89 7.94
CA VAL A 58 -9.22 -51.16 7.05
C VAL A 58 -9.50 -52.65 7.06
N ASP A 59 -10.71 -53.01 7.50
CA ASP A 59 -11.27 -54.36 7.46
C ASP A 59 -11.80 -54.67 6.04
N PRO A 60 -11.31 -55.71 5.35
CA PRO A 60 -11.69 -56.02 3.97
C PRO A 60 -13.00 -56.82 3.78
N ASP A 61 -13.76 -57.17 4.82
CA ASP A 61 -14.92 -58.08 4.68
C ASP A 61 -16.28 -57.52 5.20
N ALA A 62 -16.73 -56.38 4.68
CA ALA A 62 -18.10 -55.89 4.94
C ALA A 62 -19.01 -55.93 3.68
N PRO A 63 -20.16 -56.66 3.70
CA PRO A 63 -21.01 -56.84 2.53
C PRO A 63 -21.90 -55.63 2.22
N THR A 64 -21.94 -55.28 0.93
CA THR A 64 -22.73 -54.20 0.34
C THR A 64 -24.24 -54.48 0.43
N ARG A 65 -24.98 -53.59 1.11
CA ARG A 65 -26.45 -53.65 1.20
C ARG A 65 -27.08 -52.92 0.00
N VAL A 66 -27.80 -53.67 -0.82
CA VAL A 66 -28.61 -53.19 -1.96
C VAL A 66 -29.91 -52.56 -1.44
N MET A 67 -30.27 -51.38 -1.94
CA MET A 67 -31.63 -50.83 -1.85
C MET A 67 -32.29 -50.78 -3.24
N PRO A 68 -33.60 -51.07 -3.36
CA PRO A 68 -34.28 -51.18 -4.64
C PRO A 68 -34.95 -49.87 -5.12
N GLY A 69 -34.75 -49.57 -6.40
CA GLY A 69 -35.78 -49.24 -7.39
C GLY A 69 -36.73 -48.06 -7.17
N ALA A 70 -36.57 -47.01 -7.99
CA ALA A 70 -37.66 -46.14 -8.42
C ALA A 70 -37.56 -45.84 -9.93
N LYS A 71 -38.73 -45.66 -10.56
CA LYS A 71 -39.02 -45.82 -12.00
C LYS A 71 -38.58 -44.64 -12.88
N ASN A 72 -38.17 -44.95 -14.11
CA ASN A 72 -38.03 -44.09 -15.30
C ASN A 72 -39.42 -43.67 -15.88
N PRO A 73 -39.55 -42.83 -16.95
CA PRO A 73 -38.54 -42.07 -17.73
C PRO A 73 -38.92 -40.61 -18.12
N ALA A 74 -37.94 -39.80 -18.53
CA ALA A 74 -38.15 -38.73 -19.52
C ALA A 74 -36.99 -38.73 -20.54
N LYS A 75 -37.35 -38.87 -21.83
CA LYS A 75 -36.44 -38.88 -22.99
C LYS A 75 -35.83 -37.48 -23.23
N PRO A 76 -34.52 -37.38 -23.55
CA PRO A 76 -33.97 -36.25 -24.28
C PRO A 76 -33.97 -36.53 -25.79
N VAL A 77 -34.41 -35.53 -26.55
CA VAL A 77 -34.43 -35.44 -28.00
C VAL A 77 -32.99 -35.26 -28.53
N VAL A 78 -32.60 -36.09 -29.50
CA VAL A 78 -31.34 -36.01 -30.24
C VAL A 78 -31.59 -35.21 -31.53
N PRO A 79 -30.83 -34.14 -31.83
CA PRO A 79 -30.89 -33.48 -33.13
C PRO A 79 -30.12 -34.27 -34.22
N PRO A 80 -30.58 -34.24 -35.49
CA PRO A 80 -30.04 -35.05 -36.57
C PRO A 80 -28.70 -34.52 -37.15
N PRO A 81 -27.89 -35.40 -37.78
CA PRO A 81 -26.64 -35.02 -38.44
C PRO A 81 -26.89 -34.46 -39.86
N PRO A 82 -26.05 -33.54 -40.36
CA PRO A 82 -26.08 -33.13 -41.76
C PRO A 82 -25.37 -34.13 -42.69
N GLU A 83 -26.00 -34.34 -43.84
CA GLU A 83 -25.63 -35.24 -44.93
C GLU A 83 -24.41 -34.78 -45.76
N ASN A 84 -23.66 -35.79 -46.21
CA ASN A 84 -23.05 -35.97 -47.53
C ASN A 84 -22.23 -34.83 -48.18
N ARG A 85 -20.90 -35.02 -48.22
CA ARG A 85 -20.13 -34.82 -49.45
C ARG A 85 -19.08 -35.91 -49.65
N THR A 86 -19.29 -36.65 -50.73
CA THR A 86 -18.45 -37.64 -51.38
C THR A 86 -17.11 -37.07 -51.81
N ILE A 87 -15.98 -37.67 -51.40
CA ILE A 87 -14.75 -37.68 -52.19
C ILE A 87 -14.21 -39.12 -52.19
N VAL A 88 -13.92 -39.55 -53.41
CA VAL A 88 -13.43 -40.84 -53.88
C VAL A 88 -11.92 -40.95 -53.66
N GLY A 89 -11.43 -42.13 -53.26
CA GLY A 89 -10.13 -42.64 -53.75
C GLY A 89 -9.09 -43.13 -52.73
N MET A 90 -9.12 -44.45 -52.46
CA MET A 90 -7.97 -45.39 -52.49
C MET A 90 -6.83 -45.29 -51.43
N PRO A 91 -6.05 -46.38 -51.19
CA PRO A 91 -6.45 -47.43 -50.24
C PRO A 91 -5.44 -47.67 -49.10
N ALA A 92 -5.92 -48.38 -48.09
CA ALA A 92 -5.19 -48.85 -46.92
C ALA A 92 -4.16 -49.95 -47.25
N LEU A 93 -3.00 -49.90 -46.59
CA LEU A 93 -2.02 -50.98 -46.50
C LEU A 93 -1.54 -51.10 -45.05
N ALA A 94 -2.12 -52.06 -44.33
CA ALA A 94 -1.52 -52.87 -43.27
C ALA A 94 -2.53 -53.99 -42.95
N PRO A 95 -2.11 -55.24 -42.64
CA PRO A 95 -1.63 -55.48 -41.29
C PRO A 95 -0.45 -56.45 -41.14
N SER A 96 0.21 -56.22 -40.00
CA SER A 96 1.18 -57.02 -39.28
C SER A 96 0.85 -58.51 -39.11
N THR A 97 1.87 -59.33 -39.28
CA THR A 97 2.14 -60.58 -38.53
C THR A 97 3.60 -60.46 -38.08
N GLY A 98 4.06 -60.72 -36.87
CA GLY A 98 3.61 -61.64 -35.84
C GLY A 98 4.73 -62.66 -35.61
N ALA A 99 5.73 -62.35 -34.77
CA ALA A 99 6.67 -63.34 -34.24
C ALA A 99 7.22 -62.93 -32.86
N LYS A 100 7.10 -63.88 -31.93
CA LYS A 100 7.30 -63.83 -30.47
C LYS A 100 8.77 -64.16 -30.11
N PRO A 101 9.29 -63.73 -28.94
CA PRO A 101 10.72 -63.80 -28.62
C PRO A 101 11.15 -65.12 -27.97
N THR A 102 12.45 -65.39 -27.96
CA THR A 102 13.08 -66.46 -27.16
C THR A 102 14.39 -65.94 -26.56
N PRO A 103 14.75 -66.31 -25.31
CA PRO A 103 15.78 -65.64 -24.52
C PRO A 103 17.16 -66.32 -24.62
N ALA A 104 18.23 -65.53 -24.48
CA ALA A 104 19.58 -66.01 -24.21
C ALA A 104 20.23 -65.03 -23.22
N GLN A 105 20.33 -65.44 -21.95
CA GLN A 105 21.55 -65.94 -21.31
C GLN A 105 22.55 -64.84 -20.93
N ALA A 106 22.67 -64.65 -19.62
CA ALA A 106 23.74 -63.94 -18.93
C ALA A 106 25.11 -64.58 -19.22
N PRO A 107 26.20 -63.82 -18.99
CA PRO A 107 27.13 -64.29 -17.97
C PRO A 107 27.56 -63.22 -16.97
N ALA A 108 28.18 -63.73 -15.93
CA ALA A 108 28.45 -63.14 -14.63
C ALA A 108 29.67 -62.20 -14.59
N GLN A 109 29.60 -61.29 -13.62
CA GLN A 109 30.66 -60.78 -12.73
C GLN A 109 32.04 -60.43 -13.30
N THR A 110 32.45 -59.17 -13.08
CA THR A 110 33.80 -58.88 -12.58
C THR A 110 33.76 -57.67 -11.64
N LEU A 111 34.02 -57.93 -10.37
CA LEU A 111 34.41 -56.96 -9.34
C LEU A 111 35.85 -56.52 -9.62
N LEU A 112 36.09 -55.22 -9.78
CA LEU A 112 37.42 -54.64 -9.58
C LEU A 112 37.27 -53.34 -8.80
N GLY A 113 37.74 -53.40 -7.55
CA GLY A 113 37.90 -52.24 -6.68
C GLY A 113 39.03 -51.35 -7.18
N VAL A 114 38.81 -50.04 -7.10
CA VAL A 114 39.87 -49.04 -7.22
C VAL A 114 39.87 -48.20 -5.95
N ALA A 115 41.04 -48.17 -5.35
CA ALA A 115 41.35 -47.56 -4.07
C ALA A 115 41.16 -46.04 -4.07
N ALA A 116 40.65 -45.54 -2.94
CA ALA A 116 40.61 -44.12 -2.62
C ALA A 116 42.02 -43.61 -2.27
N PRO A 117 42.47 -42.46 -2.81
CA PRO A 117 43.59 -41.74 -2.25
C PRO A 117 43.11 -40.84 -1.10
N LYS A 118 43.75 -41.05 0.04
CA LYS A 118 43.73 -40.22 1.24
C LYS A 118 44.62 -38.99 1.01
N ALA A 119 44.05 -37.79 1.03
CA ALA A 119 44.79 -36.52 1.10
C ALA A 119 43.98 -35.57 2.01
N ALA A 120 44.47 -35.33 3.24
CA ALA A 120 45.36 -34.24 3.63
C ALA A 120 44.53 -33.01 4.08
N ALA A 121 44.44 -32.88 5.41
CA ALA A 121 43.86 -31.76 6.11
C ALA A 121 44.71 -30.51 5.93
N ALA A 122 44.08 -29.38 5.61
CA ALA A 122 44.63 -28.04 5.82
C ALA A 122 43.51 -26.99 5.83
N GLY A 123 43.54 -26.10 6.83
CA GLY A 123 42.99 -24.74 6.73
C GLY A 123 41.59 -24.51 7.31
N ALA A 124 41.51 -24.35 8.63
CA ALA A 124 40.38 -23.68 9.27
C ALA A 124 40.41 -22.17 8.94
N SER A 125 39.32 -21.65 8.38
CA SER A 125 39.04 -20.21 8.26
C SER A 125 37.90 -19.82 9.21
N PRO A 126 37.89 -18.58 9.75
CA PRO A 126 37.13 -18.22 10.93
C PRO A 126 35.63 -18.05 10.66
N ALA A 127 34.84 -18.49 11.62
CA ALA A 127 33.39 -18.32 11.67
C ALA A 127 33.03 -16.82 11.79
N VAL A 128 32.42 -16.28 10.73
CA VAL A 128 31.74 -14.98 10.77
C VAL A 128 30.37 -15.20 11.41
N LYS A 129 30.13 -14.54 12.55
CA LYS A 129 28.84 -14.51 13.26
C LYS A 129 27.73 -14.06 12.31
N ALA A 130 26.67 -14.86 12.21
CA ALA A 130 25.42 -14.45 11.60
C ALA A 130 24.80 -13.25 12.37
N PRO A 131 24.30 -12.22 11.69
CA PRO A 131 23.54 -11.16 12.33
C PRO A 131 22.19 -11.71 12.83
N PRO A 132 21.64 -11.16 13.94
CA PRO A 132 20.35 -11.59 14.48
C PRO A 132 19.20 -11.29 13.50
N PRO A 133 18.09 -12.07 13.58
CA PRO A 133 16.94 -11.91 12.71
C PRO A 133 16.29 -10.54 12.90
N ALA A 134 15.99 -9.87 11.78
CA ALA A 134 15.27 -8.60 11.76
C ALA A 134 13.89 -8.76 12.42
N GLU A 135 13.65 -7.91 13.42
CA GLU A 135 12.38 -7.78 14.14
C GLU A 135 11.23 -7.44 13.19
N GLY A 136 10.04 -7.92 13.56
CA GLY A 136 8.87 -8.02 12.70
C GLY A 136 8.40 -6.73 12.06
N THR A 137 7.80 -6.91 10.88
CA THR A 137 7.11 -5.90 10.08
C THR A 137 5.91 -5.36 10.87
N LEU A 138 6.15 -4.32 11.66
CA LEU A 138 5.11 -3.50 12.26
C LEU A 138 4.28 -2.86 11.14
N LEU A 139 2.97 -3.15 11.18
CA LEU A 139 1.94 -2.49 10.39
C LEU A 139 2.14 -0.97 10.49
N GLY A 140 2.63 -0.36 9.42
CA GLY A 140 2.99 1.06 9.40
C GLY A 140 1.74 1.92 9.51
N VAL A 141 1.52 2.49 10.69
CA VAL A 141 0.54 3.57 10.87
C VAL A 141 1.19 4.84 10.34
N ALA A 142 0.58 5.45 9.33
CA ALA A 142 1.06 6.71 8.76
C ALA A 142 0.96 7.81 9.82
N ARG A 143 2.04 8.57 10.05
CA ARG A 143 2.09 9.67 11.03
C ARG A 143 1.57 10.95 10.38
N PRO A 144 0.41 11.50 10.78
CA PRO A 144 -0.06 12.81 10.36
C PRO A 144 0.86 13.90 10.90
N GLY A 145 1.18 14.90 10.08
CA GLY A 145 1.89 16.09 10.54
C GLY A 145 0.89 17.09 11.11
N ILE A 146 0.94 17.34 12.41
CA ILE A 146 0.30 18.48 13.07
C ILE A 146 1.42 19.26 13.75
N ALA A 147 1.66 20.51 13.35
CA ALA A 147 2.78 21.28 13.89
C ALA A 147 2.46 21.88 15.27
N PRO A 148 3.43 21.89 16.20
CA PRO A 148 3.32 22.55 17.48
C PRO A 148 3.52 24.06 17.34
N LEU A 149 2.50 24.84 17.72
CA LEU A 149 2.63 26.29 17.89
C LEU A 149 3.55 26.59 19.08
N ARG A 150 4.75 27.15 18.82
CA ARG A 150 5.53 27.83 19.85
C ARG A 150 4.85 29.16 20.17
N ALA A 151 4.42 29.34 21.42
CA ALA A 151 4.11 30.66 21.93
C ALA A 151 5.40 31.48 21.94
N THR A 152 5.40 32.62 21.27
CA THR A 152 6.48 33.60 21.29
C THR A 152 6.56 34.25 22.67
N ASP A 153 7.70 34.10 23.34
CA ASP A 153 8.05 34.93 24.50
C ASP A 153 8.22 36.39 24.05
N PRO A 154 7.48 37.36 24.63
CA PRO A 154 7.69 38.77 24.36
C PRO A 154 8.81 39.31 25.26
N SER A 155 10.07 38.94 25.00
CA SER A 155 11.24 39.70 25.46
C SER A 155 12.54 39.19 24.83
N ALA A 156 12.91 39.77 23.70
CA ALA A 156 14.30 39.86 23.28
C ALA A 156 14.47 41.05 22.34
N GLU A 157 15.05 42.14 22.85
CA GLU A 157 15.55 43.25 22.04
C GLU A 157 16.69 42.76 21.11
N PRO A 158 16.75 43.21 19.85
CA PRO A 158 17.83 42.85 18.95
C PRO A 158 19.02 43.80 19.09
N ALA A 159 20.21 43.22 19.27
CA ALA A 159 21.48 43.94 19.19
C ALA A 159 21.78 44.34 17.73
N ARG A 160 22.02 45.63 17.51
CA ARG A 160 22.48 46.23 16.26
C ARG A 160 24.00 46.16 16.11
N ALA A 161 24.47 45.72 14.95
CA ALA A 161 25.69 46.13 14.24
C ALA A 161 25.57 45.63 12.79
N GLY A 162 25.87 46.32 11.68
CA GLY A 162 26.41 47.64 11.42
C GLY A 162 27.29 47.59 10.15
N ARG A 163 26.76 48.09 9.01
CA ARG A 163 27.46 48.62 7.79
C ARG A 163 28.27 47.63 6.89
N ALA A 164 28.49 47.83 5.59
CA ALA A 164 27.98 48.75 4.54
C ALA A 164 28.57 48.35 3.16
N ARG A 165 27.84 48.69 2.07
CA ARG A 165 28.23 48.92 0.64
C ARG A 165 28.79 47.70 -0.14
N GLU A 166 28.47 47.47 -1.41
CA GLU A 166 28.55 48.40 -2.55
C GLU A 166 27.75 47.88 -3.78
N MET A 167 27.19 48.79 -4.56
CA MET A 167 26.59 48.65 -5.91
C MET A 167 27.32 49.66 -6.80
N PRO A 168 27.47 49.48 -8.14
CA PRO A 168 26.34 49.78 -9.05
C PRO A 168 26.34 49.18 -10.50
N HIS A 169 25.22 49.48 -11.21
CA HIS A 169 25.08 49.77 -12.67
C HIS A 169 25.02 48.57 -13.67
N GLU A 170 24.15 48.43 -14.70
CA GLU A 170 23.26 49.31 -15.49
C GLU A 170 22.09 48.52 -16.18
N LEU A 171 20.90 49.13 -16.33
CA LEU A 171 20.18 49.57 -17.56
C LEU A 171 19.74 48.52 -18.61
N GLY A 172 18.45 48.59 -18.98
CA GLY A 172 17.93 48.03 -20.23
C GLY A 172 16.41 47.92 -20.28
N ALA A 173 15.72 49.01 -20.62
CA ALA A 173 14.26 49.10 -20.80
C ALA A 173 13.90 49.24 -22.29
N THR A 174 12.81 48.59 -22.73
CA THR A 174 11.94 48.91 -23.89
C THR A 174 10.63 48.12 -23.64
N ILE A 175 9.42 48.66 -23.39
CA ILE A 175 8.54 49.70 -23.97
C ILE A 175 7.91 49.34 -25.35
N VAL A 176 6.68 48.78 -25.29
CA VAL A 176 5.41 49.14 -26.03
C VAL A 176 5.29 48.67 -27.52
N PRO A 177 4.10 48.54 -28.19
CA PRO A 177 2.67 48.67 -27.79
C PRO A 177 1.68 47.53 -28.15
N GLU A 178 0.53 47.67 -27.50
CA GLU A 178 -0.89 47.35 -27.80
C GLU A 178 -1.39 47.65 -29.24
N VAL A 179 -2.19 46.75 -29.84
CA VAL A 179 -3.22 47.05 -30.87
C VAL A 179 -4.43 46.09 -30.74
N MET A 180 -5.63 46.70 -30.80
CA MET A 180 -6.99 46.12 -30.88
C MET A 180 -7.17 45.13 -32.07
N GLU A 181 -8.24 44.37 -32.31
CA GLU A 181 -9.66 44.73 -32.31
C GLU A 181 -10.56 43.50 -32.63
N ARG A 182 -11.69 43.41 -31.90
CA ARG A 182 -13.06 42.95 -32.25
C ARG A 182 -13.32 41.81 -33.26
N LEU A 183 -14.22 40.89 -32.84
CA LEU A 183 -15.53 40.57 -33.44
C LEU A 183 -16.29 39.64 -32.45
N ARG A 184 -17.43 39.95 -31.80
CA ARG A 184 -18.83 40.31 -32.18
C ARG A 184 -19.79 39.10 -32.07
N GLY A 185 -20.87 39.28 -31.29
CA GLY A 185 -22.09 38.43 -31.21
C GLY A 185 -22.42 38.02 -29.76
N ALA A 186 -23.25 38.69 -28.95
CA ALA A 186 -24.60 39.28 -29.09
C ALA A 186 -25.73 38.26 -29.26
N ASN A 187 -26.52 38.06 -28.18
CA ASN A 187 -27.98 37.82 -28.10
C ASN A 187 -28.34 37.60 -26.60
N HIS A 188 -28.88 38.59 -25.87
CA HIS A 188 -30.31 38.80 -25.57
C HIS A 188 -30.99 37.55 -24.95
N ALA A 189 -31.62 37.59 -23.77
CA ALA A 189 -32.73 38.48 -23.43
C ALA A 189 -32.94 38.67 -21.91
N ARG A 190 -33.41 39.87 -21.59
CA ARG A 190 -34.00 40.32 -20.32
C ARG A 190 -35.52 40.21 -20.46
N PRO A 191 -36.29 39.97 -19.38
CA PRO A 191 -37.62 40.54 -19.30
C PRO A 191 -37.85 41.37 -18.01
N PRO A 192 -38.89 42.23 -18.01
CA PRO A 192 -39.06 43.29 -17.02
C PRO A 192 -40.07 42.96 -15.90
N ALA A 193 -39.95 43.78 -14.86
CA ALA A 193 -40.91 44.19 -13.83
C ALA A 193 -42.32 43.55 -13.78
N ARG A 194 -42.71 43.18 -12.55
CA ARG A 194 -44.09 43.35 -12.10
C ARG A 194 -44.19 43.58 -10.57
N ASP A 195 -44.50 44.83 -10.27
CA ASP A 195 -45.37 45.33 -9.21
C ASP A 195 -46.46 44.34 -8.74
N ARG A 196 -46.66 44.17 -7.42
CA ARG A 196 -47.63 44.95 -6.59
C ARG A 196 -48.03 44.23 -5.30
N ASP A 197 -48.09 45.03 -4.23
CA ASP A 197 -49.05 45.03 -3.11
C ASP A 197 -49.31 43.77 -2.26
N ARG A 198 -48.82 43.81 -1.00
CA ARG A 198 -49.66 43.71 0.22
C ARG A 198 -48.82 44.00 1.47
N ASP A 199 -48.87 45.23 1.96
CA ASP A 199 -49.73 45.71 3.06
C ASP A 199 -49.29 45.25 4.47
N LYS A 200 -48.78 46.25 5.20
CA LYS A 200 -49.20 46.69 6.54
C LYS A 200 -49.43 45.60 7.61
N LEU A 201 -48.49 45.57 8.57
CA LEU A 201 -48.75 45.59 10.02
C LEU A 201 -47.43 46.06 10.68
N ALA A 202 -47.33 47.34 10.99
CA ALA A 202 -47.66 47.88 12.31
C ALA A 202 -46.53 47.70 13.35
N ARG A 203 -45.86 48.83 13.59
CA ARG A 203 -45.52 49.36 14.93
C ARG A 203 -44.77 48.42 15.88
N LYS A 204 -43.47 48.70 16.04
CA LYS A 204 -42.87 48.90 17.37
C LYS A 204 -41.60 49.74 17.23
N ARG A 205 -41.77 51.05 17.39
CA ARG A 205 -40.67 51.96 17.72
C ARG A 205 -40.22 51.60 19.13
N LEU A 206 -39.00 51.07 19.26
CA LEU A 206 -38.30 51.01 20.52
C LEU A 206 -37.95 52.45 20.93
N VAL A 207 -38.72 52.94 21.89
CA VAL A 207 -38.47 54.18 22.63
C VAL A 207 -37.20 53.96 23.46
N LEU A 208 -36.14 54.68 23.11
CA LEU A 208 -34.97 54.82 23.98
C LEU A 208 -35.40 55.58 25.26
N PRO A 209 -34.97 55.15 26.45
CA PRO A 209 -35.26 55.89 27.68
C PRO A 209 -34.52 57.24 27.68
N PRO A 210 -35.10 58.28 28.30
CA PRO A 210 -34.49 59.60 28.38
C PRO A 210 -33.22 59.57 29.23
N VAL A 211 -32.17 60.21 28.69
CA VAL A 211 -30.93 60.57 29.37
C VAL A 211 -31.28 61.44 30.58
N GLN A 212 -30.98 60.94 31.78
CA GLN A 212 -31.12 61.72 33.01
C GLN A 212 -30.06 62.82 33.05
N PRO A 213 -30.42 64.07 33.40
CA PRO A 213 -29.46 65.13 33.65
C PRO A 213 -28.64 64.82 34.91
N ARG A 214 -27.35 65.05 34.77
CA ARG A 214 -26.29 65.02 35.76
C ARG A 214 -26.69 65.88 36.97
N GLY A 215 -27.10 65.23 38.05
CA GLY A 215 -27.42 65.89 39.32
C GLY A 215 -26.19 66.57 39.90
N GLU A 216 -26.30 67.87 40.14
CA GLU A 216 -25.36 68.66 40.92
C GLU A 216 -25.29 68.12 42.34
N ILE A 217 -24.06 67.85 42.78
CA ILE A 217 -23.74 67.39 44.13
C ILE A 217 -23.81 68.62 45.06
N PRO A 218 -24.55 68.57 46.18
CA PRO A 218 -24.57 69.65 47.16
C PRO A 218 -23.20 69.81 47.81
N ARG A 219 -22.62 71.01 47.70
CA ARG A 219 -21.46 71.44 48.51
C ARG A 219 -21.92 71.65 49.96
N GLU A 220 -21.89 70.60 50.76
CA GLU A 220 -22.10 70.72 52.19
C GLU A 220 -20.78 71.07 52.90
N ARG A 221 -20.74 72.30 53.43
CA ARG A 221 -19.69 72.79 54.31
C ARG A 221 -19.80 72.08 55.66
N VAL A 222 -18.85 71.20 55.98
CA VAL A 222 -18.67 70.74 57.37
C VAL A 222 -17.32 71.21 57.89
N ARG A 223 -17.40 72.26 58.71
CA ARG A 223 -16.34 72.77 59.59
C ARG A 223 -16.13 71.79 60.75
N LYS A 224 -14.86 71.62 61.13
CA LYS A 224 -14.33 71.22 62.46
C LYS A 224 -14.80 69.88 63.04
N ASN A 225 -13.92 68.88 63.00
CA ASN A 225 -13.43 68.24 64.24
C ASN A 225 -12.13 67.45 64.02
N ARG A 226 -11.00 68.16 64.16
CA ARG A 226 -9.64 67.66 64.09
C ARG A 226 -9.24 67.09 65.46
N ARG A 227 -9.75 65.90 65.84
CA ARG A 227 -9.27 65.14 67.03
C ARG A 227 -9.76 63.67 67.16
N ARG A 228 -10.06 62.99 66.05
CA ARG A 228 -10.29 61.52 66.02
C ARG A 228 -9.77 60.84 64.73
N ALA A 229 -8.63 61.31 64.21
CA ALA A 229 -8.08 60.84 62.94
C ALA A 229 -7.10 59.65 63.05
N LEU A 230 -6.67 59.26 64.25
CA LEU A 230 -5.66 58.21 64.40
C LEU A 230 -6.17 56.77 64.20
N PRO A 231 -7.38 56.35 64.65
CA PRO A 231 -7.79 54.95 64.52
C PRO A 231 -8.30 54.56 63.12
N VAL A 232 -8.73 55.53 62.30
CA VAL A 232 -9.25 55.28 60.92
C VAL A 232 -8.12 55.12 59.90
N ILE A 233 -6.99 55.82 60.09
CA ILE A 233 -5.82 55.68 59.23
C ILE A 233 -5.12 54.33 59.48
N LEU A 234 -5.13 53.84 60.74
CA LEU A 234 -4.57 52.55 61.11
C LEU A 234 -5.36 51.37 60.52
N THR A 235 -6.70 51.42 60.54
CA THR A 235 -7.53 50.36 59.94
C THR A 235 -7.51 50.38 58.40
N ALA A 236 -7.47 51.56 57.77
CA ALA A 236 -7.29 51.68 56.33
C ALA A 236 -5.91 51.21 55.87
N GLY A 237 -4.85 51.53 56.61
CA GLY A 237 -3.50 51.02 56.34
C GLY A 237 -3.40 49.51 56.47
N LEU A 238 -4.05 48.92 57.48
CA LEU A 238 -4.05 47.47 57.69
C LEU A 238 -4.84 46.74 56.60
N LEU A 239 -5.93 47.31 56.09
CA LEU A 239 -6.66 46.77 54.94
C LEU A 239 -5.87 46.85 53.63
N VAL A 240 -5.09 47.91 53.41
CA VAL A 240 -4.22 48.02 52.23
C VAL A 240 -3.07 47.02 52.30
N VAL A 241 -2.49 46.81 53.48
CA VAL A 241 -1.47 45.76 53.70
C VAL A 241 -2.08 44.37 53.54
N PHE A 242 -3.26 44.10 54.10
CA PHE A 242 -3.95 42.82 53.91
C PHE A 242 -4.30 42.58 52.45
N ALA A 243 -4.80 43.60 51.73
CA ALA A 243 -5.10 43.49 50.31
C ALA A 243 -3.84 43.29 49.46
N GLY A 244 -2.72 43.94 49.81
CA GLY A 244 -1.43 43.74 49.16
C GLY A 244 -0.88 42.33 49.40
N VAL A 245 -0.95 41.84 50.64
CA VAL A 245 -0.55 40.46 50.99
C VAL A 245 -1.47 39.43 50.33
N PHE A 246 -2.78 39.69 50.27
CA PHE A 246 -3.74 38.83 49.61
C PHE A 246 -3.52 38.80 48.09
N ALA A 247 -3.22 39.94 47.46
CA ALA A 247 -2.91 40.01 46.02
C ALA A 247 -1.60 39.29 45.66
N VAL A 248 -0.59 39.33 46.54
CA VAL A 248 0.68 38.62 46.34
C VAL A 248 0.53 37.11 46.60
N LEU A 249 -0.37 36.70 47.51
CA LEU A 249 -0.67 35.29 47.77
C LEU A 249 -1.69 34.68 46.81
N TYR A 250 -2.48 35.49 46.10
CA TYR A 250 -3.34 35.06 45.00
C TYR A 250 -2.56 35.01 43.68
N THR A 251 -1.44 34.27 43.67
CA THR A 251 -0.79 33.90 42.41
C THR A 251 -1.76 33.05 41.62
N SER A 252 -2.32 33.64 40.56
CA SER A 252 -3.13 32.94 39.56
C SER A 252 -2.44 31.63 39.17
N PRO A 253 -3.14 30.49 39.17
CA PRO A 253 -2.53 29.23 38.79
C PRO A 253 -1.86 29.38 37.41
N PRO A 254 -0.65 28.83 37.25
CA PRO A 254 0.11 28.98 36.02
C PRO A 254 -0.75 28.51 34.84
N PRO A 255 -0.74 29.25 33.71
CA PRO A 255 -1.61 28.94 32.59
C PRO A 255 -1.31 27.54 32.06
N LEU A 256 -2.34 26.69 31.98
CA LEU A 256 -2.25 25.46 31.21
C LEU A 256 -1.98 25.81 29.76
N THR A 257 -0.94 25.23 29.17
CA THR A 257 -0.73 25.34 27.72
C THR A 257 -1.22 24.06 27.07
N ALA A 258 -1.88 24.20 25.93
CA ALA A 258 -2.37 23.07 25.15
C ALA A 258 -1.88 23.19 23.71
N ARG A 259 -1.36 22.10 23.18
CA ARG A 259 -0.88 21.97 21.79
C ARG A 259 -1.52 20.76 21.14
N VAL A 260 -1.89 20.87 19.88
CA VAL A 260 -2.34 19.71 19.10
C VAL A 260 -1.12 18.99 18.57
N GLN A 261 -1.10 17.68 18.73
CA GLN A 261 -0.14 16.79 18.10
C GLN A 261 -0.85 15.57 17.53
N ALA A 262 -0.22 14.90 16.57
CA ALA A 262 -0.67 13.59 16.12
C ALA A 262 0.00 12.50 16.94
N THR A 263 -0.77 11.49 17.38
CA THR A 263 -0.24 10.29 18.02
C THR A 263 0.50 9.41 17.02
N PRO A 264 1.30 8.43 17.47
CA PRO A 264 1.94 7.46 16.58
C PRO A 264 0.95 6.68 15.71
N GLU A 265 -0.29 6.51 16.15
CA GLU A 265 -1.38 5.84 15.42
C GLU A 265 -2.11 6.78 14.45
N GLY A 266 -1.67 8.03 14.38
CA GLY A 266 -2.26 9.06 13.55
C GLY A 266 -3.61 9.60 14.00
N ARG A 267 -3.93 9.47 15.30
CA ARG A 267 -5.07 10.16 15.91
C ARG A 267 -4.64 11.53 16.40
N GLU A 268 -5.59 12.45 16.49
CA GLU A 268 -5.31 13.75 17.11
C GLU A 268 -5.26 13.61 18.63
N ALA A 269 -4.25 14.23 19.23
CA ALA A 269 -4.13 14.34 20.67
C ALA A 269 -3.83 15.79 21.06
N VAL A 270 -4.25 16.15 22.26
CA VAL A 270 -3.90 17.43 22.86
C VAL A 270 -2.84 17.17 23.92
N GLU A 271 -1.64 17.69 23.68
CA GLU A 271 -0.58 17.78 24.67
C GLU A 271 -0.93 18.93 25.62
N ILE A 272 -1.16 18.60 26.89
CA ILE A 272 -1.41 19.55 27.95
C ILE A 272 -0.17 19.61 28.82
N GLU A 273 0.46 20.78 28.85
CA GLU A 273 1.56 21.07 29.76
C GLU A 273 0.98 21.73 31.02
N CYS A 274 1.15 21.06 32.15
CA CYS A 274 0.70 21.53 33.46
C CYS A 274 1.87 21.51 34.46
N PRO A 275 2.63 22.62 34.59
CA PRO A 275 3.77 22.71 35.50
C PRO A 275 3.40 22.48 36.97
N SER A 276 2.15 22.82 37.35
CA SER A 276 1.65 22.65 38.72
C SER A 276 1.04 21.28 39.01
N CYS A 277 0.89 20.42 38.00
CA CYS A 277 0.28 19.11 38.17
C CYS A 277 1.36 18.08 38.55
N PRO A 278 1.22 17.35 39.67
CA PRO A 278 2.07 16.21 39.98
C PRO A 278 1.78 15.03 39.04
N ASP A 279 2.76 14.13 38.92
CA ASP A 279 2.59 12.89 38.15
C ASP A 279 1.45 12.04 38.71
N GLY A 280 0.69 11.41 37.81
CA GLY A 280 -0.52 10.66 38.16
C GLY A 280 -1.79 11.51 38.27
N THR A 281 -1.70 12.83 38.04
CA THR A 281 -2.89 13.67 37.80
C THR A 281 -3.62 13.19 36.56
N LYS A 282 -4.92 12.93 36.67
CA LYS A 282 -5.76 12.56 35.53
C LYS A 282 -6.25 13.82 34.84
N VAL A 283 -5.92 13.93 33.55
CA VAL A 283 -6.37 15.02 32.68
C VAL A 283 -7.44 14.47 31.76
N GLN A 284 -8.62 15.08 31.78
CA GLN A 284 -9.75 14.64 30.98
C GLN A 284 -10.23 15.76 30.05
N ILE A 285 -10.39 15.42 28.77
CA ILE A 285 -11.02 16.26 27.75
C ILE A 285 -12.19 15.47 27.19
N HIS A 286 -13.42 15.92 27.46
CA HIS A 286 -14.64 15.18 27.15
C HIS A 286 -14.61 13.75 27.73
N ALA A 287 -14.68 12.72 26.88
CA ALA A 287 -14.64 11.31 27.27
C ALA A 287 -13.21 10.72 27.28
N ALA A 288 -12.22 11.44 26.77
CA ALA A 288 -10.83 10.99 26.72
C ALA A 288 -10.08 11.45 27.98
N SER A 289 -9.24 10.57 28.53
CA SER A 289 -8.38 10.90 29.66
C SER A 289 -6.96 10.36 29.47
N ALA A 290 -6.00 11.04 30.08
CA ALA A 290 -4.61 10.63 30.16
C ALA A 290 -4.00 11.06 31.49
N ASP A 291 -3.03 10.29 31.99
CA ASP A 291 -2.29 10.65 33.21
C ASP A 291 -1.12 11.57 32.87
N VAL A 292 -0.93 12.60 33.69
CA VAL A 292 0.26 13.47 33.64
C VAL A 292 1.50 12.65 33.98
N LYS A 293 2.52 12.75 33.12
CA LYS A 293 3.87 12.25 33.36
C LYS A 293 4.87 13.33 33.00
N LYS A 294 5.76 13.69 33.92
CA LYS A 294 6.73 14.78 33.77
C LYS A 294 6.04 16.10 33.39
N HIS A 295 4.94 16.42 34.08
CA HIS A 295 4.13 17.64 33.85
C HIS A 295 3.44 17.73 32.48
N VAL A 296 3.46 16.66 31.68
CA VAL A 296 2.78 16.61 30.37
C VAL A 296 1.76 15.46 30.35
N ALA A 297 0.57 15.74 29.84
CA ALA A 297 -0.43 14.72 29.52
C ALA A 297 -0.77 14.79 28.03
N LEU A 298 -0.74 13.64 27.34
CA LEU A 298 -1.15 13.54 25.94
C LEU A 298 -2.54 12.90 25.87
N VAL A 299 -3.57 13.72 25.68
CA VAL A 299 -4.97 13.27 25.66
C VAL A 299 -5.41 12.98 24.22
N THR A 300 -5.52 11.70 23.86
CA THR A 300 -5.98 11.27 22.53
C THR A 300 -7.48 11.51 22.36
N LEU A 301 -7.86 12.34 21.39
CA LEU A 301 -9.25 12.72 21.17
C LEU A 301 -10.02 11.65 20.37
N PRO A 302 -11.31 11.43 20.68
CA PRO A 302 -12.15 10.49 19.94
C PRO A 302 -12.61 11.04 18.57
N ALA A 303 -12.62 12.36 18.42
CA ALA A 303 -12.98 13.06 17.20
C ALA A 303 -11.95 14.16 16.91
N PRO A 304 -11.64 14.43 15.63
CA PRO A 304 -10.74 15.49 15.26
C PRO A 304 -11.29 16.87 15.62
N LEU A 305 -10.42 17.79 15.98
CA LEU A 305 -10.76 19.19 16.25
C LEU A 305 -11.20 19.91 14.96
N ALA A 306 -11.99 20.96 15.08
CA ALA A 306 -12.32 21.81 13.93
C ALA A 306 -11.09 22.63 13.51
N LEU A 307 -11.00 23.03 12.23
CA LEU A 307 -10.01 24.03 11.83
C LEU A 307 -10.34 25.37 12.48
N GLY A 308 -9.31 26.12 12.88
CA GLY A 308 -9.42 27.39 13.60
C GLY A 308 -9.41 27.22 15.12
N GLU A 309 -10.14 28.08 15.83
CA GLU A 309 -10.16 28.10 17.30
C GLU A 309 -11.11 27.03 17.88
N ASN A 310 -10.58 26.21 18.78
CA ASN A 310 -11.32 25.21 19.53
C ASN A 310 -11.23 25.53 21.02
N ARG A 311 -12.39 25.71 21.66
CA ARG A 311 -12.46 25.95 23.11
C ARG A 311 -12.72 24.63 23.81
N LEU A 312 -11.72 24.13 24.53
CA LEU A 312 -11.76 22.86 25.24
C LEU A 312 -11.93 23.11 26.74
N LYS A 313 -12.70 22.23 27.39
CA LYS A 313 -12.82 22.19 28.84
C LYS A 313 -11.99 21.02 29.35
N VAL A 314 -10.92 21.33 30.07
CA VAL A 314 -10.01 20.35 30.67
C VAL A 314 -10.42 20.14 32.12
N SER A 315 -10.65 18.90 32.52
CA SER A 315 -10.84 18.53 33.94
C SER A 315 -9.55 17.90 34.48
N LEU A 316 -9.10 18.37 35.64
CA LEU A 316 -7.92 17.89 36.33
C LEU A 316 -8.36 17.21 37.63
N ASP A 317 -8.06 15.92 37.76
CA ASP A 317 -8.24 15.12 38.99
C ASP A 317 -6.85 14.81 39.56
N ARG A 318 -6.47 15.51 40.64
CA ARG A 318 -5.13 15.45 41.23
C ARG A 318 -5.09 14.34 42.29
N PRO A 319 -4.06 13.48 42.30
CA PRO A 319 -3.96 12.41 43.29
C PRO A 319 -3.88 12.96 44.73
N GLY A 320 -4.54 12.28 45.67
CA GLY A 320 -4.55 12.65 47.09
C GLY A 320 -5.70 13.58 47.46
N SER A 321 -5.45 14.58 48.31
CA SER A 321 -6.45 15.57 48.76
C SER A 321 -6.49 16.82 47.87
N GLY A 322 -6.06 16.70 46.61
CA GLY A 322 -6.15 17.78 45.63
C GLY A 322 -7.61 18.10 45.30
N ARG A 323 -7.92 19.35 44.98
CA ARG A 323 -9.25 19.72 44.48
C ARG A 323 -9.33 19.42 43.00
N ASP A 324 -10.47 18.88 42.57
CA ASP A 324 -10.80 18.77 41.15
C ASP A 324 -10.99 20.17 40.57
N GLU A 325 -10.32 20.43 39.46
CA GLU A 325 -10.33 21.73 38.79
C GLU A 325 -10.79 21.56 37.35
N SER A 326 -11.53 22.55 36.84
CA SER A 326 -11.88 22.60 35.43
C SER A 326 -11.42 23.91 34.81
N VAL A 327 -10.57 23.81 33.80
CA VAL A 327 -9.91 24.94 33.15
C VAL A 327 -10.30 24.97 31.68
N GLY A 328 -10.74 26.14 31.20
CA GLY A 328 -10.99 26.36 29.77
C GLY A 328 -9.67 26.66 29.06
N VAL A 329 -9.37 25.93 27.99
CA VAL A 329 -8.18 26.15 27.17
C VAL A 329 -8.59 26.33 25.71
N THR A 330 -8.01 27.33 25.06
CA THR A 330 -8.22 27.57 23.62
C THR A 330 -7.06 26.99 22.84
N VAL A 331 -7.38 26.19 21.82
CA VAL A 331 -6.42 25.54 20.95
C VAL A 331 -6.70 25.94 19.51
N HIS A 332 -5.68 26.40 18.79
CA HIS A 332 -5.81 26.83 17.40
C HIS A 332 -5.23 25.78 16.45
N VAL A 333 -6.03 25.35 15.47
CA VAL A 333 -5.64 24.40 14.41
C VAL A 333 -5.64 25.13 13.08
N SER A 334 -4.48 25.59 12.63
CA SER A 334 -4.34 26.35 11.38
C SER A 334 -4.46 25.44 10.15
N TYR A 335 -3.95 24.21 10.23
CA TYR A 335 -4.00 23.25 9.13
C TYR A 335 -3.96 21.79 9.61
N ARG A 336 -4.28 20.87 8.71
CA ARG A 336 -4.20 19.42 8.87
C ARG A 336 -3.72 18.79 7.57
N LEU A 337 -2.71 17.94 7.69
CA LEU A 337 -2.16 17.13 6.59
C LEU A 337 -2.36 15.66 6.92
N ARG A 338 -3.09 14.94 6.06
CA ARG A 338 -3.34 13.50 6.23
C ARG A 338 -2.96 12.74 4.97
N PRO A 339 -2.22 11.63 5.10
CA PRO A 339 -2.06 10.71 3.99
C PRO A 339 -3.38 10.02 3.72
N ASP A 340 -3.75 9.96 2.45
CA ASP A 340 -4.90 9.26 1.92
C ASP A 340 -4.40 8.19 0.92
N LEU A 341 -4.78 6.95 1.20
CA LEU A 341 -4.34 5.76 0.46
C LEU A 341 -5.40 5.29 -0.55
N THR A 342 -6.53 5.99 -0.68
CA THR A 342 -7.59 5.64 -1.64
C THR A 342 -7.07 5.60 -3.08
N GLY A 343 -6.11 6.45 -3.42
CA GLY A 343 -5.45 6.51 -4.73
C GLY A 343 -4.64 5.25 -5.10
N LEU A 344 -4.32 4.36 -4.16
CA LEU A 344 -3.56 3.13 -4.44
C LEU A 344 -4.36 2.11 -5.24
N ALA A 345 -5.69 2.13 -5.14
CA ALA A 345 -6.57 1.18 -5.83
C ALA A 345 -6.76 1.50 -7.32
N ASN A 346 -6.43 2.74 -7.73
CA ASN A 346 -6.56 3.24 -9.09
C ASN A 346 -5.66 2.50 -10.07
N GLU A 347 -5.98 2.59 -11.37
CA GLU A 347 -5.16 2.03 -12.44
C GLU A 347 -3.71 2.55 -12.35
N LYS A 348 -3.50 3.85 -12.16
CA LYS A 348 -2.19 4.37 -11.78
C LYS A 348 -2.16 4.58 -10.26
N PRO A 349 -1.45 3.72 -9.50
CA PRO A 349 -1.46 3.83 -8.04
C PRO A 349 -0.78 5.13 -7.63
N SER A 350 -1.48 5.89 -6.80
CA SER A 350 -1.02 7.18 -6.29
C SER A 350 -1.29 7.28 -4.79
N VAL A 351 -0.42 7.99 -4.09
CA VAL A 351 -0.63 8.39 -2.70
C VAL A 351 -1.13 9.82 -2.68
N HIS A 352 -2.19 10.07 -1.93
CA HIS A 352 -2.78 11.39 -1.82
C HIS A 352 -2.37 12.00 -0.47
N VAL A 353 -2.13 13.30 -0.43
CA VAL A 353 -2.02 14.06 0.81
C VAL A 353 -3.20 15.00 0.85
N ALA A 354 -4.16 14.69 1.71
CA ALA A 354 -5.31 15.53 1.99
C ALA A 354 -4.88 16.71 2.87
N VAL A 355 -5.20 17.91 2.42
CA VAL A 355 -4.80 19.19 3.00
C VAL A 355 -6.05 19.95 3.38
N GLU A 356 -6.17 20.28 4.65
CA GLU A 356 -7.23 21.11 5.20
C GLU A 356 -6.55 22.30 5.88
N ALA A 357 -6.89 23.53 5.53
CA ALA A 357 -6.31 24.71 6.17
C ALA A 357 -7.31 25.85 6.27
N VAL A 358 -7.11 26.72 7.26
CA VAL A 358 -7.84 27.99 7.36
C VAL A 358 -7.40 28.93 6.24
N GLY A 359 -8.30 29.81 5.80
CA GLY A 359 -8.02 30.83 4.78
C GLY A 359 -6.77 31.64 5.12
N GLY A 360 -6.04 32.07 4.08
CA GLY A 360 -4.78 32.81 4.22
C GLY A 360 -3.54 31.98 4.54
N THR A 361 -3.67 30.65 4.71
CA THR A 361 -2.53 29.75 4.88
C THR A 361 -1.95 29.34 3.52
N GLU A 362 -0.67 29.63 3.29
CA GLU A 362 0.07 29.16 2.11
C GLU A 362 0.75 27.82 2.45
N ILE A 363 0.38 26.75 1.74
CA ILE A 363 0.97 25.41 1.94
C ILE A 363 1.69 24.99 0.67
N THR A 364 2.94 24.52 0.81
CA THR A 364 3.69 23.87 -0.25
C THR A 364 4.02 22.44 0.16
N ILE A 365 3.82 21.50 -0.75
CA ILE A 365 4.02 20.06 -0.55
C ILE A 365 4.93 19.59 -1.68
N ASP A 366 6.07 18.99 -1.32
CA ASP A 366 7.10 18.60 -2.28
C ASP A 366 7.53 19.77 -3.19
N GLY A 367 7.63 20.97 -2.60
CA GLY A 367 7.95 22.21 -3.32
C GLY A 367 6.84 22.78 -4.21
N LYS A 368 5.69 22.09 -4.33
CA LYS A 368 4.55 22.53 -5.15
C LYS A 368 3.47 23.19 -4.28
N PRO A 369 2.91 24.34 -4.68
CA PRO A 369 1.84 24.97 -3.93
C PRO A 369 0.59 24.09 -3.92
N ALA A 370 0.05 23.82 -2.73
CA ALA A 370 -1.25 23.20 -2.55
C ALA A 370 -2.31 24.29 -2.61
N ALA A 371 -3.13 24.31 -3.65
CA ALA A 371 -4.20 25.29 -3.81
C ALA A 371 -5.36 24.99 -2.84
N VAL A 372 -5.27 25.50 -1.62
CA VAL A 372 -6.34 25.39 -0.62
C VAL A 372 -7.30 26.56 -0.83
N LYS A 373 -8.51 26.28 -1.30
CA LYS A 373 -9.61 27.25 -1.42
C LYS A 373 -10.73 26.81 -0.49
N ASP A 374 -10.71 27.28 0.76
CA ASP A 374 -11.74 27.06 1.79
C ASP A 374 -12.37 25.65 1.76
N GLY A 375 -11.52 24.62 1.80
CA GLY A 375 -11.93 23.22 1.64
C GLY A 375 -10.75 22.26 1.53
N PRO A 376 -11.03 20.94 1.49
CA PRO A 376 -9.99 19.93 1.35
C PRO A 376 -9.33 20.05 -0.03
N ALA A 377 -8.02 20.28 -0.05
CA ALA A 377 -7.18 20.14 -1.24
C ALA A 377 -6.49 18.77 -1.20
N VAL A 378 -6.20 18.22 -2.38
CA VAL A 378 -5.52 16.92 -2.49
C VAL A 378 -4.26 17.09 -3.33
N HIS A 379 -3.12 16.72 -2.75
CA HIS A 379 -1.86 16.63 -3.48
C HIS A 379 -1.60 15.18 -3.87
N VAL A 380 -1.40 14.92 -5.17
CA VAL A 380 -1.27 13.57 -5.73
C VAL A 380 0.21 13.25 -5.98
N ILE A 381 0.66 12.11 -5.46
CA ILE A 381 2.01 11.58 -5.61
C ILE A 381 1.92 10.28 -6.39
N ASP A 382 2.55 10.23 -7.56
CA ASP A 382 2.63 9.01 -8.36
C ASP A 382 3.61 8.02 -7.72
N VAL A 383 3.14 6.80 -7.48
CA VAL A 383 3.92 5.69 -6.91
C VAL A 383 3.88 4.44 -7.81
N ALA A 384 3.51 4.61 -9.09
CA ALA A 384 3.41 3.52 -10.05
C ALA A 384 4.72 2.75 -10.22
N SER A 385 5.86 3.45 -10.28
CA SER A 385 7.17 2.83 -10.42
C SER A 385 7.55 1.94 -9.23
N ASP A 386 7.23 2.36 -8.00
CA ASP A 386 7.49 1.57 -6.78
C ASP A 386 6.64 0.29 -6.74
N CYS A 387 5.44 0.37 -7.33
CA CYS A 387 4.49 -0.73 -7.43
C CYS A 387 4.72 -1.63 -8.65
N THR A 388 5.70 -1.33 -9.51
CA THR A 388 5.95 -2.07 -10.75
C THR A 388 7.11 -3.05 -10.61
N GLY A 389 6.94 -4.26 -11.16
CA GLY A 389 7.96 -5.32 -11.24
C GLY A 389 7.59 -6.56 -10.42
N PRO A 390 8.18 -7.74 -10.74
CA PRO A 390 7.90 -8.96 -9.99
C PRO A 390 8.59 -8.94 -8.61
N ALA A 391 7.96 -9.55 -7.61
CA ALA A 391 8.51 -9.72 -6.28
C ALA A 391 7.88 -10.93 -5.56
N ASP A 392 8.72 -11.81 -5.02
CA ASP A 392 8.27 -12.98 -4.24
C ASP A 392 7.89 -12.62 -2.79
N GLU A 393 8.53 -11.59 -2.24
CA GLU A 393 8.36 -11.15 -0.87
C GLU A 393 7.58 -9.84 -0.77
N PRO A 394 6.79 -9.63 0.30
CA PRO A 394 6.15 -8.35 0.57
C PRO A 394 7.20 -7.24 0.69
N ALA A 395 7.03 -6.17 -0.09
CA ALA A 395 7.85 -4.97 0.04
C ALA A 395 7.08 -3.91 0.84
N THR A 396 7.74 -2.84 1.24
CA THR A 396 7.08 -1.67 1.86
C THR A 396 7.37 -0.43 1.04
N LEU A 397 6.32 0.22 0.53
CA LEU A 397 6.39 1.56 -0.01
C LEU A 397 6.59 2.53 1.16
N LYS A 398 7.73 3.22 1.18
CA LYS A 398 8.05 4.26 2.16
C LYS A 398 8.27 5.58 1.43
N ARG A 399 7.42 6.57 1.70
CA ARG A 399 7.51 7.92 1.12
C ARG A 399 7.50 8.95 2.25
N ARG A 400 8.46 9.86 2.23
CA ARG A 400 8.53 11.01 3.13
C ARG A 400 8.31 12.27 2.31
N VAL A 401 7.17 12.91 2.52
CA VAL A 401 6.72 14.04 1.70
C VAL A 401 6.97 15.33 2.47
N PRO A 402 8.00 16.13 2.10
CA PRO A 402 8.27 17.37 2.80
C PRO A 402 7.16 18.40 2.54
N TYR A 403 6.86 19.22 3.54
CA TYR A 403 5.93 20.33 3.40
C TYR A 403 6.46 21.57 4.11
N VAL A 404 6.03 22.73 3.61
CA VAL A 404 6.25 24.04 4.25
C VAL A 404 4.91 24.76 4.32
N VAL A 405 4.55 25.20 5.52
CA VAL A 405 3.36 26.01 5.79
C VAL A 405 3.77 27.41 6.18
N LYS A 406 3.10 28.40 5.64
CA LYS A 406 3.23 29.79 6.04
C LYS A 406 1.85 30.30 6.45
N THR A 407 1.71 30.60 7.74
CA THR A 407 0.47 31.12 8.33
C THR A 407 0.35 32.63 8.10
N GLU A 408 -0.85 33.20 8.28
CA GLU A 408 -1.09 34.64 8.15
C GLU A 408 -0.19 35.50 9.05
N GLY A 409 0.24 34.96 10.19
CA GLY A 409 1.20 35.60 11.11
C GLY A 409 2.66 35.61 10.61
N GLY A 410 2.94 35.06 9.43
CA GLY A 410 4.27 35.00 8.82
C GLY A 410 5.18 33.90 9.37
N ALA A 411 4.72 33.12 10.35
CA ALA A 411 5.47 31.98 10.87
C ALA A 411 5.55 30.89 9.80
N ARG A 412 6.79 30.50 9.48
CA ARG A 412 7.10 29.41 8.56
C ARG A 412 7.34 28.15 9.36
N GLU A 413 6.60 27.10 9.03
CA GLU A 413 6.69 25.78 9.65
C GLU A 413 7.07 24.75 8.58
N GLU A 414 8.00 23.86 8.91
CA GLU A 414 8.48 22.83 8.00
C GLU A 414 8.30 21.46 8.65
N GLY A 415 7.89 20.48 7.86
CA GLY A 415 7.69 19.13 8.34
C GLY A 415 7.69 18.12 7.19
N ALA A 416 7.32 16.88 7.52
CA ALA A 416 7.10 15.85 6.52
C ALA A 416 5.89 14.99 6.87
N VAL A 417 5.19 14.50 5.84
CA VAL A 417 4.17 13.45 5.95
C VAL A 417 4.84 12.12 5.60
N ASP A 418 4.88 11.20 6.56
CA ASP A 418 5.44 9.87 6.37
C ASP A 418 4.34 8.88 5.97
N VAL A 419 4.53 8.22 4.83
CA VAL A 419 3.64 7.21 4.28
C VAL A 419 4.38 5.89 4.22
N ALA A 420 3.82 4.86 4.86
CA ALA A 420 4.33 3.51 4.86
C ALA A 420 3.19 2.53 4.57
N VAL A 421 3.26 1.80 3.46
CA VAL A 421 2.24 0.80 3.09
C VAL A 421 2.91 -0.44 2.51
N GLY A 422 2.43 -1.63 2.88
CA GLY A 422 2.92 -2.88 2.30
C GLY A 422 2.53 -2.98 0.82
N ILE A 423 3.40 -3.53 -0.02
CA ILE A 423 3.11 -3.84 -1.43
C ILE A 423 2.91 -5.34 -1.55
N VAL A 424 1.81 -5.74 -2.18
CA VAL A 424 1.47 -7.16 -2.40
C VAL A 424 2.60 -7.86 -3.17
N PRO A 425 3.04 -9.08 -2.79
CA PRO A 425 3.97 -9.84 -3.62
C PRO A 425 3.25 -10.37 -4.87
N LEU A 426 3.93 -10.37 -6.00
CA LEU A 426 3.43 -10.94 -7.25
C LEU A 426 4.61 -11.47 -8.07
N HIS A 427 4.62 -12.78 -8.28
CA HIS A 427 5.57 -13.48 -9.15
C HIS A 427 4.84 -14.04 -10.36
N ILE A 428 5.44 -13.92 -11.55
CA ILE A 428 4.93 -14.51 -12.78
C ILE A 428 5.84 -15.67 -13.17
N ASP A 429 5.33 -16.89 -13.05
CA ASP A 429 6.03 -18.10 -13.48
C ASP A 429 5.94 -18.23 -15.03
N ALA A 430 4.76 -18.06 -15.62
CA ALA A 430 4.54 -18.16 -17.07
C ALA A 430 3.68 -16.99 -17.57
N PRO A 431 3.98 -16.38 -18.74
CA PRO A 431 5.00 -16.79 -19.72
C PRO A 431 6.41 -16.19 -19.49
N GLY A 432 6.64 -15.52 -18.35
CA GLY A 432 7.82 -14.70 -18.09
C GLY A 432 7.60 -13.24 -18.47
N ALA A 433 8.66 -12.42 -18.48
CA ALA A 433 8.55 -10.99 -18.79
C ALA A 433 8.26 -10.73 -20.27
N ARG A 434 8.73 -11.61 -21.16
CA ARG A 434 8.56 -11.53 -22.62
C ARG A 434 8.32 -12.91 -23.19
N VAL A 435 7.38 -13.02 -24.13
CA VAL A 435 7.12 -14.27 -24.86
C VAL A 435 6.75 -13.99 -26.30
N ILE A 436 7.19 -14.87 -27.20
CA ILE A 436 6.81 -14.85 -28.61
C ILE A 436 6.03 -16.13 -28.90
N VAL A 437 4.80 -15.97 -29.38
CA VAL A 437 3.90 -17.09 -29.66
C VAL A 437 3.44 -17.07 -31.11
N GLU A 438 3.34 -18.24 -31.73
CA GLU A 438 2.68 -18.40 -33.04
C GLU A 438 1.16 -18.60 -32.86
N GLY A 439 0.80 -19.38 -31.84
CA GLY A 439 -0.58 -19.66 -31.48
C GLY A 439 -1.34 -18.46 -30.92
N GLU A 440 -2.65 -18.60 -30.86
CA GLU A 440 -3.57 -17.58 -30.34
C GLU A 440 -3.71 -17.61 -28.81
N THR A 441 -3.10 -18.59 -28.13
CA THR A 441 -3.27 -18.76 -26.68
C THR A 441 -1.94 -18.96 -25.97
N PHE A 442 -1.88 -18.48 -24.73
CA PHE A 442 -0.78 -18.74 -23.81
C PHE A 442 -1.33 -18.92 -22.39
N VAL A 443 -0.50 -19.45 -21.48
CA VAL A 443 -0.87 -19.61 -20.08
C VAL A 443 -0.21 -18.50 -19.27
N LEU A 444 -1.03 -17.74 -18.54
CA LEU A 444 -0.57 -16.81 -17.52
C LEU A 444 -0.66 -17.53 -16.17
N ALA A 445 0.48 -17.78 -15.54
CA ALA A 445 0.55 -18.43 -14.24
C ALA A 445 1.58 -17.75 -13.34
N GLY A 446 1.35 -17.85 -12.03
CA GLY A 446 2.18 -17.19 -11.05
C GLY A 446 1.71 -17.41 -9.64
N ARG A 447 2.27 -16.62 -8.73
CA ARG A 447 1.98 -16.67 -7.30
C ARG A 447 1.84 -15.27 -6.73
N THR A 448 0.94 -15.15 -5.75
CA THR A 448 0.71 -13.94 -4.94
C THR A 448 0.48 -14.38 -3.49
N MET A 449 0.27 -13.43 -2.58
CA MET A 449 -0.10 -13.75 -1.21
C MET A 449 -1.52 -14.35 -1.13
N LYS A 450 -1.75 -15.18 -0.11
CA LYS A 450 -3.07 -15.79 0.14
C LYS A 450 -4.14 -14.71 0.36
N GLY A 451 -5.30 -14.88 -0.27
CA GLY A 451 -6.42 -13.95 -0.18
C GLY A 451 -6.29 -12.67 -1.02
N ALA A 452 -5.22 -12.52 -1.80
CA ALA A 452 -5.11 -11.45 -2.78
C ALA A 452 -5.97 -11.73 -4.02
N GLU A 453 -6.42 -10.65 -4.66
CA GLU A 453 -7.07 -10.68 -5.97
C GLU A 453 -6.03 -10.41 -7.05
N VAL A 454 -6.06 -11.18 -8.15
CA VAL A 454 -5.22 -10.95 -9.33
C VAL A 454 -6.09 -10.52 -10.50
N LEU A 455 -5.69 -9.46 -11.18
CA LEU A 455 -6.34 -8.91 -12.37
C LEU A 455 -5.34 -8.96 -13.53
N ALA A 456 -5.71 -9.48 -14.68
CA ALA A 456 -4.92 -9.37 -15.91
C ALA A 456 -5.71 -8.62 -16.98
N ALA A 457 -5.15 -7.52 -17.48
CA ALA A 457 -5.85 -6.61 -18.39
C ALA A 457 -7.25 -6.22 -17.87
N GLY A 458 -7.35 -5.95 -16.56
CA GLY A 458 -8.60 -5.59 -15.88
C GLY A 458 -9.56 -6.75 -15.60
N LYS A 459 -9.26 -7.98 -16.02
CA LYS A 459 -10.11 -9.16 -15.78
C LYS A 459 -9.63 -9.96 -14.57
N PRO A 460 -10.51 -10.35 -13.63
CA PRO A 460 -10.12 -11.13 -12.46
C PRO A 460 -9.69 -12.54 -12.84
N ILE A 461 -8.62 -13.02 -12.19
CA ILE A 461 -8.06 -14.37 -12.26
C ILE A 461 -8.33 -15.06 -10.93
N GLN A 462 -8.75 -16.33 -10.98
CA GLN A 462 -8.94 -17.14 -9.78
C GLN A 462 -7.59 -17.44 -9.12
N VAL A 463 -7.48 -17.10 -7.84
CA VAL A 463 -6.32 -17.38 -7.00
C VAL A 463 -6.65 -18.51 -6.04
N SER A 464 -5.84 -19.56 -6.06
CA SER A 464 -5.94 -20.72 -5.18
C SER A 464 -5.66 -20.35 -3.72
N ALA A 465 -6.06 -21.23 -2.78
CA ALA A 465 -5.85 -21.01 -1.35
C ALA A 465 -4.35 -20.93 -0.93
N ASP A 466 -3.45 -21.48 -1.73
CA ASP A 466 -2.00 -21.40 -1.55
C ASP A 466 -1.38 -20.13 -2.16
N GLY A 467 -2.17 -19.30 -2.85
CA GLY A 467 -1.72 -18.08 -3.54
C GLY A 467 -1.30 -18.29 -4.98
N SER A 468 -1.35 -19.52 -5.50
CA SER A 468 -1.07 -19.81 -6.91
C SER A 468 -2.24 -19.39 -7.81
N PHE A 469 -1.95 -19.03 -9.06
CA PHE A 469 -2.96 -18.81 -10.08
C PHE A 469 -2.48 -19.30 -11.44
N ALA A 470 -3.41 -19.74 -12.29
CA ALA A 470 -3.13 -20.10 -13.66
C ALA A 470 -4.39 -19.88 -14.52
N GLN A 471 -4.24 -19.20 -15.65
CA GLN A 471 -5.32 -18.97 -16.60
C GLN A 471 -4.81 -19.00 -18.04
N ARG A 472 -5.56 -19.65 -18.92
CA ARG A 472 -5.32 -19.60 -20.36
C ARG A 472 -5.85 -18.26 -20.90
N MET A 473 -4.96 -17.50 -21.52
CA MET A 473 -5.22 -16.19 -22.13
C MET A 473 -5.21 -16.33 -23.65
N SER A 474 -5.94 -15.45 -24.35
CA SER A 474 -5.95 -15.37 -25.81
C SER A 474 -5.37 -14.06 -26.32
N VAL A 475 -4.68 -14.11 -27.47
CA VAL A 475 -4.12 -12.97 -28.19
C VAL A 475 -4.59 -13.08 -29.64
N SER A 476 -5.62 -12.32 -29.99
CA SER A 476 -6.30 -12.44 -31.29
C SER A 476 -5.50 -11.84 -32.45
N SER A 477 -4.66 -10.83 -32.19
CA SER A 477 -3.96 -10.08 -33.24
C SER A 477 -2.48 -10.42 -33.28
N VAL A 478 -1.94 -10.58 -34.49
CA VAL A 478 -0.49 -10.59 -34.73
C VAL A 478 0.08 -9.23 -34.34
N GLY A 479 1.23 -9.21 -33.67
CA GLY A 479 1.86 -7.99 -33.17
C GLY A 479 2.21 -8.06 -31.69
N SER A 480 2.69 -6.93 -31.17
CA SER A 480 3.10 -6.79 -29.76
C SER A 480 1.93 -6.29 -28.92
N THR A 481 1.61 -7.01 -27.85
CA THR A 481 0.60 -6.67 -26.86
C THR A 481 1.25 -6.63 -25.48
N ASN A 482 1.06 -5.54 -24.74
CA ASN A 482 1.47 -5.46 -23.35
C ASN A 482 0.28 -5.77 -22.45
N ILE A 483 0.46 -6.73 -21.55
CA ILE A 483 -0.55 -7.15 -20.58
C ILE A 483 -0.06 -6.74 -19.20
N GLU A 484 -0.86 -5.96 -18.49
CA GLU A 484 -0.60 -5.65 -17.09
C GLU A 484 -1.28 -6.70 -16.21
N VAL A 485 -0.48 -7.36 -15.38
CA VAL A 485 -0.97 -8.25 -14.31
C VAL A 485 -0.85 -7.51 -13.00
N ARG A 486 -1.94 -7.44 -12.25
CA ARG A 486 -2.04 -6.68 -11.02
C ARG A 486 -2.51 -7.54 -9.87
N ALA A 487 -1.77 -7.55 -8.77
CA ALA A 487 -2.22 -8.15 -7.51
C ALA A 487 -2.69 -7.06 -6.53
N LYS A 488 -3.82 -7.28 -5.86
CA LYS A 488 -4.44 -6.37 -4.87
C LYS A 488 -4.78 -7.12 -3.59
N ALA A 489 -4.64 -6.45 -2.45
CA ALA A 489 -5.09 -6.93 -1.16
C ALA A 489 -5.56 -5.75 -0.29
N PRO A 490 -6.57 -5.92 0.59
CA PRO A 490 -7.03 -4.85 1.48
C PRO A 490 -5.89 -4.30 2.35
N GLY A 491 -5.79 -2.97 2.45
CA GLY A 491 -4.77 -2.30 3.26
C GLY A 491 -3.34 -2.32 2.69
N MET A 492 -3.16 -2.81 1.45
CA MET A 492 -1.86 -2.87 0.77
C MET A 492 -1.89 -2.15 -0.57
N ALA A 493 -0.73 -1.64 -0.99
CA ALA A 493 -0.51 -1.13 -2.35
C ALA A 493 -0.48 -2.30 -3.36
N PRO A 494 -1.03 -2.11 -4.57
CA PRO A 494 -1.02 -3.15 -5.58
C PRO A 494 0.39 -3.42 -6.09
N ARG A 495 0.59 -4.60 -6.67
CA ARG A 495 1.78 -4.90 -7.48
C ARG A 495 1.39 -5.08 -8.92
N ILE A 496 2.15 -4.46 -9.82
CA ILE A 496 1.91 -4.44 -11.26
C ILE A 496 3.10 -5.09 -11.96
N VAL A 497 2.87 -6.14 -12.74
CA VAL A 497 3.88 -6.79 -13.56
C VAL A 497 3.47 -6.67 -15.03
N PRO A 498 4.21 -5.88 -15.84
CA PRO A 498 3.98 -5.83 -17.27
C PRO A 498 4.57 -7.07 -17.94
N ILE A 499 3.80 -7.66 -18.85
CA ILE A 499 4.20 -8.81 -19.65
C ILE A 499 4.08 -8.42 -21.11
N ALA A 500 5.17 -8.53 -21.86
CA ALA A 500 5.17 -8.31 -23.30
C ALA A 500 4.90 -9.62 -24.03
N VAL A 501 3.74 -9.72 -24.67
CA VAL A 501 3.35 -10.86 -25.50
C VAL A 501 3.39 -10.45 -26.96
N ARG A 502 4.21 -11.11 -27.76
CA ARG A 502 4.26 -10.87 -29.20
C ARG A 502 3.73 -12.09 -29.94
N ARG A 503 2.60 -11.92 -30.62
CA ARG A 503 2.09 -12.94 -31.53
C ARG A 503 2.70 -12.75 -32.91
N VAL A 504 3.18 -13.82 -33.52
CA VAL A 504 3.75 -13.84 -34.87
C VAL A 504 3.05 -14.88 -35.73
N GLU A 505 3.09 -14.72 -37.05
CA GLU A 505 2.52 -15.73 -37.96
C GLU A 505 3.37 -17.00 -38.03
N LYS A 506 4.69 -16.85 -37.94
CA LYS A 506 5.67 -17.94 -38.00
C LYS A 506 6.86 -17.63 -37.10
N LEU A 507 7.24 -18.57 -36.22
CA LEU A 507 8.42 -18.41 -35.35
C LEU A 507 9.74 -18.27 -36.14
N ALA A 508 9.84 -18.85 -37.33
CA ALA A 508 11.03 -18.72 -38.18
C ALA A 508 11.31 -17.26 -38.60
N ALA A 509 10.26 -16.46 -38.87
CA ALA A 509 10.43 -15.04 -39.19
C ALA A 509 10.88 -14.25 -37.95
N ALA A 510 10.34 -14.59 -36.77
CA ALA A 510 10.76 -14.00 -35.51
C ALA A 510 12.22 -14.33 -35.17
N ALA A 511 12.69 -15.55 -35.46
CA ALA A 511 14.09 -15.93 -35.32
C ALA A 511 15.01 -15.08 -36.19
N HIS A 512 14.66 -14.87 -37.47
CA HIS A 512 15.45 -14.03 -38.37
C HIS A 512 15.54 -12.58 -37.88
N GLU A 513 14.41 -12.00 -37.45
CA GLU A 513 14.38 -10.66 -36.86
C GLU A 513 15.21 -10.58 -35.58
N PHE A 514 15.09 -11.57 -34.69
CA PHE A 514 15.85 -11.59 -33.45
C PHE A 514 17.37 -11.65 -33.68
N MET A 515 17.81 -12.36 -34.73
CA MET A 515 19.22 -12.40 -35.11
C MET A 515 19.75 -11.07 -35.66
N ALA A 516 18.88 -10.21 -36.20
CA ALA A 516 19.26 -8.87 -36.66
C ALA A 516 19.72 -7.97 -35.50
N ASP A 517 19.25 -8.23 -34.28
CA ASP A 517 19.65 -7.53 -33.05
C ASP A 517 21.02 -7.99 -32.50
N LYS A 518 21.72 -8.88 -33.21
CA LYS A 518 23.05 -9.43 -32.83
C LYS A 518 23.06 -9.97 -31.40
N PRO A 519 22.23 -11.00 -31.10
CA PRO A 519 22.15 -11.57 -29.77
C PRO A 519 23.48 -12.17 -29.31
N LEU A 520 23.68 -12.21 -28.00
CA LEU A 520 24.83 -12.86 -27.39
C LEU A 520 24.78 -14.37 -27.63
N GLY A 521 25.87 -14.93 -28.15
CA GLY A 521 26.10 -16.38 -28.18
C GLY A 521 26.71 -16.91 -26.89
N TYR A 522 26.90 -18.23 -26.80
CA TYR A 522 27.34 -18.91 -25.57
C TYR A 522 28.61 -18.33 -24.96
N ALA A 523 29.69 -18.17 -25.74
CA ALA A 523 30.95 -17.67 -25.22
C ALA A 523 30.82 -16.28 -24.56
N ALA A 524 29.97 -15.42 -25.12
CA ALA A 524 29.77 -14.07 -24.61
C ALA A 524 28.95 -14.08 -23.31
N PHE A 525 27.86 -14.84 -23.25
CA PHE A 525 27.04 -14.87 -22.03
C PHE A 525 27.58 -15.79 -20.93
N ALA A 526 28.43 -16.76 -21.26
CA ALA A 526 29.14 -17.55 -20.25
C ALA A 526 30.14 -16.69 -19.45
N ALA A 527 30.65 -15.61 -20.06
CA ALA A 527 31.49 -14.59 -19.42
C ALA A 527 30.70 -13.36 -18.95
N ALA A 528 29.37 -13.36 -19.09
CA ALA A 528 28.56 -12.20 -18.79
C ALA A 528 28.48 -11.89 -17.29
N GLN A 529 28.31 -10.60 -17.00
CA GLN A 529 28.19 -10.05 -15.66
C GLN A 529 26.73 -9.69 -15.35
N ALA A 530 26.45 -9.29 -14.11
CA ALA A 530 25.10 -8.89 -13.69
C ALA A 530 24.51 -7.73 -14.53
N SER A 531 25.36 -6.88 -15.13
CA SER A 531 24.95 -5.80 -16.04
C SER A 531 24.45 -6.28 -17.41
N ASP A 532 24.68 -7.54 -17.76
CA ASP A 532 24.25 -8.12 -19.03
C ASP A 532 22.87 -8.78 -18.96
N VAL A 533 22.29 -8.89 -17.76
CA VAL A 533 20.92 -9.42 -17.56
C VAL A 533 19.93 -8.60 -18.39
N GLY A 534 19.07 -9.30 -19.12
CA GLY A 534 18.09 -8.71 -20.04
C GLY A 534 18.58 -8.51 -21.48
N LYS A 535 19.88 -8.66 -21.76
CA LYS A 535 20.41 -8.61 -23.14
C LYS A 535 19.89 -9.79 -23.97
N PRO A 536 19.62 -9.58 -25.28
CA PRO A 536 19.18 -10.66 -26.16
C PRO A 536 20.27 -11.74 -26.26
N ALA A 537 19.87 -12.99 -26.16
CA ALA A 537 20.76 -14.15 -26.20
C ALA A 537 20.17 -15.26 -27.06
N VAL A 538 21.04 -15.99 -27.73
CA VAL A 538 20.71 -17.16 -28.54
C VAL A 538 21.66 -18.31 -28.20
N VAL A 539 21.13 -19.52 -28.07
CA VAL A 539 21.94 -20.71 -27.85
C VAL A 539 21.33 -21.90 -28.58
N SER A 540 22.18 -22.71 -29.20
CA SER A 540 21.81 -24.00 -29.77
C SER A 540 22.56 -25.11 -29.05
N GLY A 541 21.90 -26.23 -28.79
CA GLY A 541 22.50 -27.34 -28.05
C GLY A 541 21.57 -28.55 -27.93
N GLU A 542 22.13 -29.63 -27.42
CA GLU A 542 21.38 -30.86 -27.13
C GLU A 542 20.75 -30.77 -25.73
N ILE A 543 19.48 -31.13 -25.62
CA ILE A 543 18.77 -31.17 -24.34
C ILE A 543 19.28 -32.36 -23.53
N VAL A 544 19.92 -32.09 -22.39
CA VAL A 544 20.35 -33.12 -21.43
C VAL A 544 19.23 -33.47 -20.47
N ASP A 545 18.50 -32.46 -20.00
CA ASP A 545 17.36 -32.60 -19.09
C ASP A 545 16.21 -31.69 -19.53
N ALA A 546 14.99 -32.18 -19.39
CA ALA A 546 13.76 -31.45 -19.68
C ALA A 546 12.72 -31.76 -18.61
N ARG A 547 12.24 -30.73 -17.91
CA ARG A 547 11.21 -30.91 -16.88
C ARG A 547 10.24 -29.74 -16.84
N THR A 548 9.00 -30.03 -16.50
CA THR A 548 7.97 -29.02 -16.30
C THR A 548 7.77 -28.76 -14.82
N GLN A 549 7.87 -27.50 -14.40
CA GLN A 549 7.65 -27.07 -13.03
C GLN A 549 6.92 -25.72 -13.03
N ASN A 550 5.83 -25.59 -12.26
CA ASN A 550 5.07 -24.33 -12.13
C ASN A 550 4.66 -23.70 -13.48
N HIS A 551 4.19 -24.51 -14.44
CA HIS A 551 3.86 -24.08 -15.81
C HIS A 551 5.04 -23.55 -16.65
N GLN A 552 6.27 -23.67 -16.15
CA GLN A 552 7.49 -23.44 -16.92
C GLN A 552 8.07 -24.78 -17.39
N THR A 553 8.63 -24.80 -18.59
CA THR A 553 9.51 -25.88 -19.06
C THR A 553 10.95 -25.45 -18.83
N ILE A 554 11.67 -26.20 -18.01
CA ILE A 554 13.08 -25.98 -17.71
C ILE A 554 13.89 -26.98 -18.53
N PHE A 555 14.84 -26.48 -19.31
CA PHE A 555 15.82 -27.31 -20.02
C PHE A 555 17.22 -27.11 -19.46
N LEU A 556 18.03 -28.17 -19.47
CA LEU A 556 19.48 -28.08 -19.34
C LEU A 556 20.08 -28.48 -20.68
N LEU A 557 20.77 -27.55 -21.34
CA LEU A 557 21.39 -27.77 -22.64
C LEU A 557 22.88 -28.03 -22.48
N ASP A 558 23.42 -28.95 -23.25
CA ASP A 558 24.85 -29.06 -23.54
C ASP A 558 25.15 -28.37 -24.87
N VAL A 559 26.05 -27.39 -24.81
CA VAL A 559 26.40 -26.54 -25.95
C VAL A 559 27.66 -27.10 -26.60
N PRO A 560 27.62 -27.51 -27.87
CA PRO A 560 28.77 -28.08 -28.53
C PRO A 560 29.82 -27.00 -28.85
N VAL A 561 31.07 -27.42 -29.05
CA VAL A 561 32.20 -26.51 -29.38
C VAL A 561 31.91 -25.61 -30.58
N LYS A 562 31.17 -26.14 -31.58
CA LYS A 562 30.77 -25.39 -32.78
C LYS A 562 29.83 -24.20 -32.50
N GLU A 563 29.08 -24.25 -31.41
CA GLU A 563 28.12 -23.20 -30.99
C GLU A 563 28.74 -22.24 -29.95
N GLY A 564 30.07 -22.27 -29.80
CA GLY A 564 30.82 -21.32 -28.98
C GLY A 564 31.29 -21.86 -27.63
N CYS A 565 31.13 -23.15 -27.34
CA CYS A 565 31.76 -23.75 -26.17
C CYS A 565 33.30 -23.79 -26.34
N PRO A 566 34.10 -23.26 -25.38
CA PRO A 566 35.55 -23.27 -25.49
C PRO A 566 36.12 -24.70 -25.58
N LYS A 567 37.10 -24.90 -26.47
CA LYS A 567 37.81 -26.19 -26.60
C LYS A 567 38.43 -26.57 -25.25
N GLY A 568 38.12 -27.78 -24.78
CA GLY A 568 38.62 -28.30 -23.50
C GLY A 568 37.78 -27.96 -22.27
N GLN A 569 36.66 -27.25 -22.41
CA GLN A 569 35.73 -26.91 -21.31
C GLN A 569 34.37 -27.61 -21.37
N SER A 570 34.25 -28.67 -22.19
CA SER A 570 33.04 -29.50 -22.25
C SER A 570 32.88 -30.33 -20.96
N PRO A 571 31.65 -30.47 -20.41
CA PRO A 571 30.38 -30.01 -20.96
C PRO A 571 30.06 -28.53 -20.66
N CYS A 572 29.61 -27.81 -21.69
CA CYS A 572 29.23 -26.41 -21.60
C CYS A 572 27.73 -26.30 -21.37
N ARG A 573 27.33 -26.10 -20.12
CA ARG A 573 25.91 -26.16 -19.74
C ARG A 573 25.23 -24.80 -19.73
N VAL A 574 23.96 -24.78 -20.15
CA VAL A 574 23.05 -23.61 -20.03
C VAL A 574 21.71 -24.06 -19.50
N ARG A 575 21.17 -23.30 -18.56
CA ARG A 575 19.80 -23.48 -18.07
C ARG A 575 18.86 -22.62 -18.90
N LEU A 576 17.80 -23.20 -19.44
CA LEU A 576 16.74 -22.47 -20.12
C LEU A 576 15.48 -22.50 -19.27
N VAL A 577 14.85 -21.34 -19.10
CA VAL A 577 13.54 -21.22 -18.45
C VAL A 577 12.55 -20.72 -19.49
N HIS A 578 11.64 -21.59 -19.90
CA HIS A 578 10.64 -21.30 -20.91
C HIS A 578 9.25 -21.28 -20.29
N GLY A 579 8.59 -20.12 -20.26
CA GLY A 579 7.25 -19.94 -19.69
C GLY A 579 6.11 -20.53 -20.53
N PHE A 580 6.39 -21.55 -21.35
CA PHE A 580 5.40 -22.15 -22.23
C PHE A 580 5.59 -23.68 -22.27
N PRO A 581 4.50 -24.46 -22.40
CA PRO A 581 4.60 -25.90 -22.62
C PRO A 581 5.38 -26.19 -23.91
N ASN A 582 6.50 -26.91 -23.80
CA ASN A 582 7.29 -27.29 -24.95
C ASN A 582 7.43 -28.83 -24.99
N PRO A 583 7.05 -29.48 -26.11
CA PRO A 583 7.08 -30.94 -26.22
C PRO A 583 8.49 -31.53 -26.39
N ALA A 584 9.53 -30.71 -26.50
CA ALA A 584 10.89 -31.16 -26.73
C ALA A 584 11.41 -32.06 -25.59
N LYS A 585 12.19 -33.09 -25.96
CA LYS A 585 12.66 -34.13 -25.05
C LYS A 585 14.19 -34.14 -24.93
N ALA A 586 14.70 -34.79 -23.88
CA ALA A 586 16.12 -35.06 -23.77
C ALA A 586 16.65 -35.81 -25.00
N GLY A 587 17.83 -35.43 -25.48
CA GLY A 587 18.47 -35.91 -26.71
C GLY A 587 18.08 -35.14 -27.97
N GLU A 588 17.11 -34.25 -27.93
CA GLU A 588 16.77 -33.39 -29.07
C GLU A 588 17.67 -32.15 -29.11
N VAL A 589 17.95 -31.66 -30.32
CA VAL A 589 18.69 -30.41 -30.51
C VAL A 589 17.68 -29.29 -30.71
N ILE A 590 17.81 -28.22 -29.94
CA ILE A 590 16.97 -27.03 -30.05
C ILE A 590 17.83 -25.78 -30.13
N THR A 591 17.26 -24.73 -30.71
CA THR A 591 17.79 -23.37 -30.66
C THR A 591 16.82 -22.51 -29.86
N ALA A 592 17.29 -21.92 -28.77
CA ALA A 592 16.51 -21.08 -27.88
C ALA A 592 16.85 -19.59 -28.10
N TYR A 593 15.81 -18.77 -28.18
CA TYR A 593 15.88 -17.33 -28.36
C TYR A 593 15.26 -16.66 -27.14
N GLY A 594 15.97 -15.72 -26.52
CA GLY A 594 15.50 -15.14 -25.27
C GLY A 594 16.40 -14.05 -24.72
N GLN A 595 16.31 -13.81 -23.43
CA GLN A 595 17.14 -12.83 -22.74
C GLN A 595 17.99 -13.50 -21.69
N LEU A 596 19.19 -12.97 -21.47
CA LEU A 596 20.05 -13.45 -20.40
C LEU A 596 19.37 -13.21 -19.04
N GLY A 597 19.14 -14.30 -18.30
CA GLY A 597 18.62 -14.29 -16.94
C GLY A 597 19.74 -14.11 -15.91
N LYS A 598 19.38 -14.17 -14.63
CA LYS A 598 20.36 -14.19 -13.55
C LYS A 598 21.04 -15.58 -13.55
N PRO A 599 22.38 -15.67 -13.43
CA PRO A 599 23.06 -16.95 -13.34
C PRO A 599 22.49 -17.79 -12.19
N TRP A 600 22.30 -19.08 -12.44
CA TRP A 600 21.69 -20.00 -11.49
C TRP A 600 22.74 -20.95 -10.90
N SER A 601 22.68 -21.17 -9.60
CA SER A 601 23.52 -22.14 -8.91
C SER A 601 22.64 -23.04 -8.04
N ALA A 602 22.72 -24.35 -8.27
CA ALA A 602 22.23 -25.29 -7.27
C ALA A 602 23.17 -25.27 -6.05
N PRO A 603 22.69 -25.58 -4.84
CA PRO A 603 23.54 -25.80 -3.68
C PRO A 603 24.63 -26.85 -4.00
N GLY A 604 25.91 -26.46 -3.88
CA GLY A 604 27.05 -27.34 -4.16
C GLY A 604 27.37 -27.60 -5.63
N SER A 605 26.69 -26.92 -6.57
CA SER A 605 26.96 -27.03 -8.01
C SER A 605 27.65 -25.77 -8.55
N SER A 606 28.32 -25.89 -9.70
CA SER A 606 28.85 -24.73 -10.41
C SER A 606 27.74 -23.81 -10.89
N VAL A 607 28.03 -22.51 -10.96
CA VAL A 607 27.13 -21.52 -11.55
C VAL A 607 26.92 -21.84 -13.03
N VAL A 608 25.66 -21.86 -13.46
CA VAL A 608 25.25 -22.11 -14.84
C VAL A 608 24.54 -20.85 -15.37
N PRO A 609 24.90 -20.35 -16.57
CA PRO A 609 24.16 -19.28 -17.21
C PRO A 609 22.69 -19.66 -17.41
N GLU A 610 21.78 -18.71 -17.23
CA GLU A 610 20.36 -18.90 -17.43
C GLU A 610 19.84 -18.02 -18.58
N ILE A 611 19.01 -18.56 -19.46
CA ILE A 611 18.29 -17.78 -20.48
C ILE A 611 16.79 -17.87 -20.20
N GLN A 612 16.15 -16.71 -20.09
CA GLN A 612 14.70 -16.57 -20.11
C GLN A 612 14.23 -16.65 -21.56
N VAL A 613 13.71 -17.82 -21.93
CA VAL A 613 13.39 -18.16 -23.31
C VAL A 613 12.08 -17.50 -23.72
N ALA A 614 12.14 -16.72 -24.79
CA ALA A 614 10.97 -16.12 -25.41
C ALA A 614 10.27 -17.10 -26.37
N PHE A 615 11.05 -17.92 -27.09
CA PHE A 615 10.59 -19.03 -27.92
C PHE A 615 11.74 -19.98 -28.29
N THR A 616 11.41 -21.17 -28.77
CA THR A 616 12.37 -22.20 -29.22
C THR A 616 12.08 -22.67 -30.63
N MET A 617 13.12 -23.07 -31.36
CA MET A 617 13.03 -23.71 -32.67
C MET A 617 13.70 -25.10 -32.62
N PRO A 618 13.25 -26.08 -33.42
CA PRO A 618 14.02 -27.30 -33.66
C PRO A 618 15.40 -26.93 -34.21
N GLY A 619 16.45 -27.51 -33.65
CA GLY A 619 17.82 -27.38 -34.14
C GLY A 619 18.13 -28.44 -35.18
N GLU A 620 19.05 -28.14 -36.10
CA GLU A 620 19.57 -29.15 -37.02
C GLU A 620 20.62 -30.02 -36.31
N ARG A 621 20.39 -31.34 -36.28
CA ARG A 621 21.47 -32.31 -36.01
C ARG A 621 22.42 -32.29 -37.20
N ARG A 622 23.41 -31.40 -37.13
CA ARG A 622 24.54 -31.37 -38.07
C ARG A 622 25.69 -32.21 -37.59
#